data_AF-A0AAW4CF55-F1
#
_entry.id   AF-A0AAW4CF55-F1
#
_cell.length_a   1.000
_cell.length_b   1.000
_cell.length_c   1.000
_cell.angle_alpha   90.00
_cell.angle_beta   90.00
_cell.angle_gamma   90.00
#
_symmetry.space_group_name_H-M   'P 1'
#
loop_
_entity.id
_entity.type
_entity.pdbx_description
1 polymer ?
#
loop_
_entity_poly.entity_id
_entity_poly.type
_entity_poly.pdbx_seq_one_letter_code
_entity_poly.pdbx_strand_id
1 'polypeptide(L)'
;MILKQSTIVFLAIVSLFLQVFLLISLISFFTGFYSAYIAFSGGDPKLIAGHISSGIVISLIQMVPALVGYFISYMLIKNKRVNDFALLKSALKFFAYLWLLFIPIGTVLGAKLLTKLNKG
;
A
#
# COMPACT_ATOMS: atom_id res chain seq x y z
N MET A 1 -4.57 16.31 -22.71
CA MET A 1 -4.44 14.97 -23.30
C MET A 1 -5.71 14.17 -22.98
N ILE A 2 -6.54 13.89 -23.99
CA ILE A 2 -7.76 13.08 -23.80
C ILE A 2 -7.32 11.62 -23.80
N LEU A 3 -7.23 11.01 -22.61
CA LEU A 3 -6.96 9.58 -22.46
C LEU A 3 -8.17 8.78 -22.98
N LYS A 4 -7.93 7.75 -23.80
CA LYS A 4 -8.95 6.82 -24.24
C LYS A 4 -9.49 6.02 -23.04
N GLN A 5 -10.76 5.65 -23.06
CA GLN A 5 -11.40 4.89 -21.98
C GLN A 5 -10.64 3.59 -21.64
N SER A 6 -10.15 2.87 -22.66
CA SER A 6 -9.33 1.67 -22.49
C SER A 6 -8.05 1.94 -21.69
N THR A 7 -7.42 3.09 -21.89
CA THR A 7 -6.23 3.49 -21.13
C THR A 7 -6.54 3.80 -19.67
N ILE A 8 -7.73 4.36 -19.39
CA ILE A 8 -8.17 4.63 -18.02
C ILE A 8 -8.42 3.32 -17.26
N VAL A 9 -9.10 2.37 -17.90
CA VAL A 9 -9.32 1.02 -17.33
C VAL A 9 -7.98 0.36 -17.02
N PHE A 10 -7.05 0.39 -17.97
CA PHE A 10 -5.72 -0.18 -17.79
C PHE A 10 -4.99 0.45 -16.60
N LEU A 11 -4.96 1.78 -16.51
CA LEU A 11 -4.34 2.49 -15.40
C LEU A 11 -5.00 2.16 -14.05
N ALA A 12 -6.33 2.02 -14.01
CA ALA A 12 -7.04 1.63 -12.81
C ALA A 12 -6.60 0.24 -12.33
N ILE A 13 -6.57 -0.75 -13.23
CA ILE A 13 -6.15 -2.13 -12.91
C ILE A 13 -4.69 -2.15 -12.44
N VAL A 14 -3.79 -1.48 -13.16
CA VAL A 14 -2.37 -1.39 -12.78
C VAL A 14 -2.22 -0.74 -11.40
N SER A 15 -2.99 0.32 -11.10
CA SER A 15 -2.92 1.00 -9.81
C SER A 15 -3.35 0.10 -8.64
N LEU A 16 -4.37 -0.75 -8.85
CA LEU A 16 -4.85 -1.69 -7.85
C LEU A 16 -3.85 -2.82 -7.66
N PHE A 17 -3.34 -3.40 -8.76
CA PHE A 17 -2.33 -4.45 -8.73
C PHE A 17 -1.09 -4.01 -7.96
N LEU A 18 -0.58 -2.81 -8.24
CA LEU A 18 0.58 -2.25 -7.54
C LEU A 18 0.31 -2.01 -6.05
N GLN A 19 -0.90 -1.61 -5.67
CA GLN A 19 -1.25 -1.41 -4.26
C GLN A 19 -1.43 -2.70 -3.46
N VAL A 20 -1.60 -3.87 -4.11
CA VAL A 20 -1.58 -5.18 -3.43
C VAL A 20 -0.24 -5.40 -2.70
N PHE A 21 0.85 -4.78 -3.15
CA PHE A 21 2.13 -4.83 -2.44
C PHE A 21 2.08 -4.28 -1.00
N LEU A 22 1.07 -3.45 -0.63
CA LEU A 22 0.84 -3.08 0.77
C LEU A 22 0.51 -4.29 1.63
N LEU A 23 -0.29 -5.21 1.12
CA LEU A 23 -0.64 -6.45 1.84
C LEU A 23 0.59 -7.33 1.99
N ILE A 24 1.38 -7.47 0.93
CA ILE A 24 2.64 -8.23 0.97
C ILE A 24 3.62 -7.60 1.97
N SER A 25 3.70 -6.26 2.00
CA SER A 25 4.50 -5.50 2.95
C SER A 25 4.08 -5.75 4.40
N LEU A 26 2.78 -5.71 4.70
CA LEU A 26 2.26 -6.05 6.03
C LEU A 26 2.57 -7.51 6.41
N ILE A 27 2.36 -8.46 5.50
CA ILE A 27 2.67 -9.88 5.75
C ILE A 27 4.16 -10.06 6.07
N SER A 28 5.05 -9.40 5.31
CA SER A 28 6.49 -9.48 5.55
C SER A 28 6.89 -8.85 6.88
N PHE A 29 6.28 -7.73 7.24
CA PHE A 29 6.46 -7.08 8.54
C PHE A 29 6.09 -8.03 9.68
N PHE A 30 4.86 -8.56 9.69
CA PHE A 30 4.39 -9.47 10.74
C PHE A 30 5.16 -10.79 10.77
N THR A 31 5.55 -11.34 9.61
CA THR A 31 6.39 -12.54 9.53
C THR A 31 7.73 -12.32 10.22
N GLY A 32 8.36 -11.14 10.06
CA GLY A 32 9.60 -10.80 10.76
C GLY A 32 9.45 -10.82 12.29
N PHE A 33 8.36 -10.27 12.82
CA PHE A 33 8.06 -10.35 14.27
C PHE A 33 7.76 -11.77 14.73
N TYR A 34 7.01 -12.54 13.92
CA TYR A 34 6.70 -13.93 14.23
C TYR A 34 7.96 -14.80 14.29
N SER A 35 8.88 -14.66 13.33
CA SER A 35 10.17 -15.35 13.36
C SER A 35 11.03 -14.94 14.56
N ALA A 36 11.02 -13.66 14.93
CA ALA A 36 11.70 -13.16 16.12
C ALA A 36 11.12 -13.77 17.41
N TYR A 37 9.79 -13.92 17.49
CA TYR A 37 9.11 -14.58 18.62
C TYR A 37 9.51 -16.06 18.74
N ILE A 38 9.59 -16.80 17.64
CA ILE A 38 10.07 -18.19 17.66
C ILE A 38 11.52 -18.26 18.15
N ALA A 39 12.37 -17.38 17.61
CA ALA A 39 13.79 -17.29 17.97
C ALA A 39 14.02 -16.86 19.42
N PHE A 40 13.03 -16.24 20.07
CA PHE A 40 13.11 -15.81 21.48
C PHE A 40 13.44 -16.97 22.42
N SER A 41 12.90 -18.16 22.15
CA SER A 41 13.18 -19.38 22.92
C SER A 41 14.63 -19.86 22.85
N GLY A 42 15.35 -19.51 21.77
CA GLY A 42 16.75 -19.84 21.57
C GLY A 42 17.73 -18.91 22.30
N GLY A 43 17.24 -17.80 22.87
CA GLY A 43 18.02 -16.91 23.73
C GLY A 43 19.11 -16.08 23.05
N ASP A 44 19.19 -16.05 21.71
CA ASP A 44 20.16 -15.23 20.96
C ASP A 44 19.55 -13.87 20.56
N PRO A 45 19.93 -12.76 21.25
CA PRO A 45 19.39 -11.43 20.95
C PRO A 45 19.76 -10.93 19.54
N LYS A 46 20.89 -11.39 18.98
CA LYS A 46 21.34 -10.97 17.65
C LYS A 46 20.46 -11.58 16.57
N LEU A 47 20.04 -12.83 16.75
CA LEU A 47 19.12 -13.51 15.83
C LEU A 47 17.73 -12.86 15.85
N ILE A 48 17.22 -12.54 17.05
CA ILE A 48 15.94 -11.84 17.24
C ILE A 48 15.96 -10.48 16.54
N ALA A 49 17.01 -9.68 16.78
CA ALA A 49 17.19 -8.39 16.12
C ALA A 49 17.29 -8.53 14.59
N GLY A 50 17.95 -9.59 14.11
CA GLY A 50 18.06 -9.92 12.68
C GLY A 50 16.70 -10.13 12.02
N HIS A 51 15.82 -10.94 12.63
CA HIS A 51 14.47 -11.17 12.11
C HIS A 51 13.63 -9.89 12.07
N ILE A 52 13.62 -9.10 13.16
CA ILE A 52 12.89 -7.83 13.21
C ILE A 52 13.41 -6.87 12.13
N SER A 53 14.72 -6.68 12.04
CA SER A 53 15.34 -5.78 11.06
C SER A 53 15.01 -6.22 9.63
N SER A 54 15.09 -7.52 9.33
CA SER A 54 14.78 -8.04 7.99
C SER A 54 13.32 -7.82 7.61
N GLY A 55 12.38 -8.06 8.54
CA GLY A 55 10.95 -7.84 8.32
C GLY A 55 10.64 -6.38 7.99
N ILE A 56 11.24 -5.45 8.74
CA ILE A 56 11.13 -4.01 8.50
C ILE A 56 11.70 -3.65 7.12
N VAL A 57 12.94 -4.05 6.81
CA VAL A 57 13.60 -3.69 5.54
C VAL A 57 12.84 -4.25 4.33
N ILE A 58 12.44 -5.52 4.36
CA ILE A 58 11.67 -6.15 3.28
C ILE A 58 10.32 -5.44 3.12
N SER A 59 9.63 -5.13 4.22
CA SER A 59 8.35 -4.43 4.16
C SER A 59 8.48 -3.05 3.50
N LEU A 60 9.55 -2.29 3.78
CA LEU A 60 9.82 -0.99 3.15
C LEU A 60 10.10 -1.10 1.65
N ILE A 61 10.88 -2.09 1.22
CA ILE A 61 11.15 -2.33 -0.21
C ILE A 61 9.85 -2.62 -0.95
N GLN A 62 8.99 -3.45 -0.36
CA GLN A 62 7.69 -3.81 -0.94
C GLN A 62 6.70 -2.62 -0.98
N MET A 63 6.89 -1.57 -0.17
CA MET A 63 6.08 -0.34 -0.30
C MET A 63 6.38 0.46 -1.57
N VAL A 64 7.55 0.27 -2.22
CA VAL A 64 7.94 1.07 -3.39
C VAL A 64 6.99 0.89 -4.58
N PRO A 65 6.66 -0.35 -5.02
CA PRO A 65 5.62 -0.56 -6.03
C PRO A 65 4.26 0.02 -5.61
N ALA A 66 3.88 -0.10 -4.34
CA ALA A 66 2.62 0.44 -3.84
C ALA A 66 2.54 1.97 -3.93
N LEU A 67 3.65 2.68 -3.73
CA LEU A 67 3.73 4.12 -3.94
C LEU A 67 3.42 4.50 -5.39
N VAL A 68 3.94 3.74 -6.36
CA VAL A 68 3.63 3.96 -7.78
C VAL A 68 2.13 3.79 -8.02
N GLY A 69 1.53 2.72 -7.49
CA GLY A 69 0.09 2.49 -7.54
C GLY A 69 -0.71 3.65 -6.93
N TYR A 70 -0.29 4.15 -5.78
CA TYR A 70 -0.90 5.31 -5.11
C TYR A 70 -0.89 6.56 -6.00
N PHE A 71 0.23 6.89 -6.65
CA PHE A 71 0.31 8.06 -7.52
C PHE A 71 -0.61 7.95 -8.74
N ILE A 72 -0.73 6.76 -9.33
CA ILE A 72 -1.67 6.50 -10.43
C ILE A 72 -3.10 6.74 -9.95
N SER A 73 -3.49 6.16 -8.80
CA SER A 73 -4.83 6.37 -8.23
C SER A 73 -5.10 7.85 -7.92
N TYR A 74 -4.11 8.56 -7.38
CA TYR A 74 -4.23 9.98 -7.09
C TYR A 74 -4.45 10.81 -8.37
N MET A 75 -3.78 10.46 -9.49
CA MET A 75 -4.02 11.07 -10.79
C MET A 75 -5.42 10.76 -11.34
N LEU A 76 -5.88 9.50 -11.23
CA LEU A 76 -7.22 9.10 -11.66
C LEU A 76 -8.31 9.88 -10.91
N ILE A 77 -8.17 10.05 -9.59
CA ILE A 77 -9.09 10.86 -8.77
C ILE A 77 -9.04 12.33 -9.18
N LYS A 78 -7.84 12.92 -9.34
CA LYS A 78 -7.67 14.33 -9.73
C LYS A 78 -8.37 14.64 -11.06
N ASN A 79 -8.38 13.70 -11.99
CA ASN A 79 -9.00 13.85 -13.31
C ASN A 79 -10.49 13.43 -13.33
N LYS A 80 -11.13 13.23 -12.17
CA LYS A 80 -12.54 12.79 -12.02
C LYS A 80 -12.87 11.49 -12.75
N ARG A 81 -11.88 10.60 -12.96
CA ARG A 81 -12.04 9.32 -13.69
C ARG A 81 -12.43 8.13 -12.80
N VAL A 82 -12.63 8.38 -11.50
CA VAL A 82 -12.94 7.30 -10.54
C VAL A 82 -14.43 6.97 -10.52
N ASN A 83 -15.30 7.94 -10.83
CA ASN A 83 -16.75 7.71 -10.90
C ASN A 83 -17.15 6.90 -12.14
N ASP A 84 -16.24 6.73 -13.10
CA ASP A 84 -16.43 5.86 -14.27
C ASP A 84 -16.50 4.38 -13.87
N PHE A 85 -16.08 4.01 -12.64
CA PHE A 85 -16.02 2.63 -12.16
C PHE A 85 -16.52 2.49 -10.71
N ALA A 86 -17.70 1.89 -10.54
CA ALA A 86 -18.35 1.73 -9.23
C ALA A 86 -17.45 1.04 -8.17
N LEU A 87 -16.69 0.02 -8.58
CA LEU A 87 -15.83 -0.75 -7.68
C LEU A 87 -14.50 -0.07 -7.34
N LEU A 88 -14.01 0.83 -8.21
CA LEU A 88 -12.71 1.46 -8.04
C LEU A 88 -12.68 2.35 -6.79
N LYS A 89 -13.75 3.11 -6.54
CA LYS A 89 -13.84 3.97 -5.35
C LYS A 89 -13.75 3.18 -4.05
N SER A 90 -14.42 2.03 -3.97
CA SER A 90 -14.39 1.15 -2.79
C SER A 90 -13.00 0.55 -2.58
N ALA A 91 -12.40 0.01 -3.65
CA ALA A 91 -11.05 -0.54 -3.59
C ALA A 91 -9.99 0.50 -3.17
N LEU A 92 -10.09 1.73 -3.69
CA LEU A 92 -9.19 2.82 -3.29
C LEU A 92 -9.41 3.27 -1.84
N LYS A 93 -10.65 3.23 -1.30
CA LYS A 93 -10.89 3.47 0.13
C LYS A 93 -10.22 2.40 0.98
N PHE A 94 -10.35 1.13 0.61
CA PHE A 94 -9.68 0.03 1.29
C PHE A 94 -8.16 0.21 1.34
N PHE A 95 -7.52 0.51 0.20
CA PHE A 95 -6.08 0.77 0.18
C PHE A 95 -5.69 2.05 0.93
N ALA A 96 -6.54 3.08 0.94
CA ALA A 96 -6.28 4.28 1.73
C ALA A 96 -6.26 3.99 3.24
N TYR A 97 -7.12 3.09 3.72
CA TYR A 97 -7.08 2.62 5.11
C TYR A 97 -5.84 1.76 5.39
N LEU A 98 -5.43 0.89 4.46
CA LEU A 98 -4.18 0.14 4.59
C LEU A 98 -2.97 1.06 4.72
N TRP A 99 -2.91 2.14 3.94
CA TRP A 99 -1.87 3.15 4.06
C TRP A 99 -1.78 3.77 5.46
N LEU A 100 -2.90 3.92 6.17
CA LEU A 100 -2.90 4.50 7.53
C LEU A 100 -2.07 3.70 8.53
N LEU A 101 -1.91 2.39 8.32
CA LEU A 101 -1.16 1.49 9.19
C LEU A 101 0.36 1.73 9.12
N PHE A 102 0.85 2.39 8.07
CA PHE A 102 2.28 2.63 7.85
C PHE A 102 2.70 4.01 8.38
N ILE A 103 2.92 4.12 9.69
CA ILE A 103 3.30 5.39 10.35
C ILE A 103 4.79 5.73 10.08
N PRO A 104 5.16 7.00 9.83
CA PRO A 104 4.28 8.16 9.69
C PRO A 104 3.86 8.46 8.24
N ILE A 105 4.68 8.07 7.27
CA ILE A 105 4.55 8.50 5.87
C ILE A 105 3.26 7.96 5.25
N GLY A 106 2.96 6.67 5.44
CA GLY A 106 1.76 6.05 4.91
C GLY A 106 0.49 6.66 5.49
N THR A 107 0.49 7.06 6.76
CA THR A 107 -0.65 7.76 7.37
C THR A 107 -0.99 9.05 6.63
N VAL A 108 0.00 9.86 6.28
CA VAL A 108 -0.21 11.10 5.51
C VAL A 108 -0.77 10.79 4.12
N LEU A 109 -0.25 9.76 3.45
CA LEU A 109 -0.70 9.34 2.12
C LEU A 109 -2.15 8.83 2.17
N GLY A 110 -2.46 7.92 3.08
CA GLY A 110 -3.79 7.35 3.27
C GLY A 110 -4.83 8.43 3.56
N ALA A 111 -4.54 9.34 4.50
CA ALA A 111 -5.43 10.45 4.83
C ALA A 111 -5.66 11.39 3.64
N LYS A 112 -4.61 11.69 2.86
CA LYS A 112 -4.72 12.53 1.65
C LYS A 112 -5.57 11.85 0.57
N LEU A 113 -5.46 10.53 0.41
CA LEU A 113 -6.25 9.76 -0.53
C LEU A 113 -7.73 9.71 -0.12
N LEU A 114 -8.03 9.43 1.15
CA LEU A 114 -9.39 9.47 1.70
C LEU A 114 -10.05 10.83 1.51
N THR A 115 -9.33 11.91 1.83
CA THR A 115 -9.84 13.28 1.70
C THR A 115 -10.21 13.59 0.24
N LYS A 116 -9.41 13.11 -0.72
CA LYS A 116 -9.71 13.28 -2.14
C LYS A 116 -10.86 12.42 -2.62
N LEU A 117 -10.97 11.17 -2.17
CA LEU A 117 -12.07 10.27 -2.51
C LEU A 117 -13.43 10.76 -2.00
N ASN A 118 -13.45 11.52 -0.90
CA ASN A 118 -14.66 12.14 -0.37
C ASN A 118 -15.05 13.44 -1.08
N LYS A 119 -14.11 14.10 -1.77
CA LYS A 119 -14.33 15.35 -2.51
C LYS A 119 -14.61 15.16 -4.01
N GLY A 120 -14.32 13.97 -4.55
CA GLY A 120 -14.53 13.59 -5.96
C GLY A 120 -15.58 12.51 -6.13
#